data_AF-A0A6I9TFP9-F1
#
_entry.id   AF-A0A6I9TFP9-F1
#
_cell.length_a   1.000
_cell.length_b   1.000
_cell.length_c   1.000
_cell.angle_alpha   90.00
_cell.angle_beta   90.00
_cell.angle_gamma   90.00
#
_symmetry.space_group_name_H-M   'P 1'
#
loop_
_entity.id
_entity.type
_entity.pdbx_description
1 polymer ?
#
loop_
_entity_poly.entity_id
_entity_poly.type
_entity_poly.pdbx_seq_one_letter_code
_entity_poly.pdbx_strand_id
1 'polypeptide(L)'
;MSDNQVSSLDLRQPLVKLELLVAFLISIILHVTSARHGLETSAWLRPAHFEDHPFHKRGFGAFRLFSVFSPCRRQRPSPFHKIPAPVHDSSPISFRDKILVWLLWMTQTLNTSTPLLALKLMCCFQNWILQQHQDLGELVNALSLNCKVPDDELKPLVEKSIKHFEEYHGRRALMAQHYAPSFFYPTWCTSFETAFFWIGGCRPSLAFRLVYSVCGTELSGQLSEILRGERKGNLADISAHQMEMINTLHCKTVREEDMMSTRMASLQEEIADEPLAMLATSAGRVGEWSKELVRAMDAHSLSLASILADADKLRISTLKELMAILTPFQGVDLLISIKKLHLSMHEWGKTKELQLRKPAAP
;
A
#
# COMPACT_ATOMS: atom_id res chain seq x y z
N MET A 1 -13.06 31.31 -42.26
CA MET A 1 -11.81 32.08 -42.12
C MET A 1 -11.63 32.26 -40.61
N SER A 2 -11.03 31.31 -39.89
CA SER A 2 -9.56 31.17 -39.67
C SER A 2 -8.96 32.52 -39.26
N ASP A 3 -8.41 32.67 -38.05
CA ASP A 3 -7.15 32.03 -37.70
C ASP A 3 -6.98 31.58 -36.23
N ASN A 4 -6.22 30.49 -36.13
CA ASN A 4 -5.67 29.85 -34.94
C ASN A 4 -4.52 30.68 -34.32
N GLN A 5 -4.46 30.75 -32.99
CA GLN A 5 -3.17 30.70 -32.27
C GLN A 5 -3.20 29.57 -31.26
N VAL A 6 -2.33 28.59 -31.50
CA VAL A 6 -2.05 27.44 -30.63
C VAL A 6 -1.03 27.91 -29.59
N SER A 7 -1.44 27.97 -28.32
CA SER A 7 -0.52 28.12 -27.19
C SER A 7 0.20 26.79 -26.96
N SER A 8 1.53 26.85 -26.98
CA SER A 8 2.46 25.74 -26.75
C SER A 8 2.18 25.00 -25.42
N LEU A 9 1.96 23.68 -25.52
CA LEU A 9 1.87 22.77 -24.39
C LEU A 9 3.23 22.70 -23.68
N ASP A 10 3.28 23.13 -22.41
CA ASP A 10 4.48 23.10 -21.58
C ASP A 10 4.86 21.65 -21.21
N LEU A 11 5.87 21.12 -21.90
CA LEU A 11 6.44 19.78 -21.73
C LEU A 11 7.34 19.63 -20.48
N ARG A 12 7.41 20.62 -19.58
CA ARG A 12 8.28 20.56 -18.39
C ARG A 12 7.71 19.78 -17.20
N GLN A 13 6.40 19.55 -17.15
CA GLN A 13 5.73 18.82 -16.05
C GLN A 13 6.05 17.31 -15.94
N PRO A 14 6.17 16.52 -17.03
CA PRO A 14 6.54 15.10 -16.92
C PRO A 14 8.03 14.86 -16.62
N LEU A 15 8.91 15.82 -16.94
CA LEU A 15 10.36 15.71 -16.68
C LEU A 15 10.69 15.80 -15.19
N VAL A 16 10.02 16.68 -14.45
CA VAL A 16 10.22 16.82 -12.99
C VAL A 16 9.79 15.56 -12.23
N LYS A 17 8.76 14.85 -12.71
CA LYS A 17 8.33 13.57 -12.11
C LYS A 17 9.32 12.44 -12.37
N LEU A 18 9.99 12.45 -13.52
CA LEU A 18 11.02 11.47 -13.85
C LEU A 18 12.31 11.72 -13.06
N GLU A 19 12.71 13.00 -12.88
CA GLU A 19 13.86 13.37 -12.05
C GLU A 19 13.68 12.99 -10.57
N LEU A 20 12.47 13.17 -10.03
CA LEU A 20 12.15 12.75 -8.66
C LEU A 20 12.17 11.22 -8.47
N LEU A 21 11.68 10.47 -9.46
CA LEU A 21 11.74 9.01 -9.46
C LEU A 21 13.17 8.48 -9.56
N VAL A 22 13.99 9.09 -10.42
CA VAL A 22 15.41 8.74 -10.54
C VAL A 22 16.17 9.08 -9.26
N ALA A 23 15.91 10.23 -8.64
CA ALA A 23 16.51 10.61 -7.36
C ALA A 23 16.10 9.65 -6.22
N PHE A 24 14.84 9.21 -6.20
CA PHE A 24 14.35 8.24 -5.21
C PHE A 24 15.01 6.87 -5.38
N LEU A 25 15.13 6.37 -6.62
CA LEU A 25 15.80 5.10 -6.89
C LEU A 25 17.31 5.16 -6.58
N ILE A 26 17.98 6.27 -6.88
CA ILE A 26 19.39 6.47 -6.51
C ILE A 26 19.55 6.47 -4.98
N SER A 27 18.64 7.09 -4.23
CA SER A 27 18.67 7.09 -2.77
C SER A 27 18.54 5.69 -2.18
N ILE A 28 17.66 4.85 -2.74
CA ILE A 28 17.50 3.44 -2.30
C ILE A 28 18.77 2.65 -2.58
N ILE A 29 19.33 2.78 -3.79
CA ILE A 29 20.57 2.08 -4.17
C ILE A 29 21.73 2.49 -3.27
N LEU A 30 21.88 3.78 -2.95
CA LEU A 30 22.91 4.28 -2.04
C LEU A 30 22.72 3.80 -0.60
N HIS A 31 21.49 3.70 -0.11
CA HIS A 31 21.21 3.17 1.23
C HIS A 31 21.51 1.67 1.34
N VAL A 32 21.12 0.89 0.34
CA VAL A 32 21.34 -0.56 0.29
C VAL A 32 22.84 -0.88 0.13
N THR A 33 23.58 -0.09 -0.64
CA THR A 33 25.03 -0.26 -0.80
C THR A 33 25.82 0.17 0.44
N SER A 34 25.38 1.23 1.15
CA SER A 34 25.97 1.65 2.43
C SER A 34 25.77 0.62 3.54
N ALA A 35 24.60 -0.03 3.59
CA ALA A 35 24.29 -1.09 4.55
C ALA A 35 25.14 -2.37 4.33
N ARG A 36 25.53 -2.66 3.08
CA ARG A 36 26.41 -3.81 2.75
C ARG A 36 27.89 -3.60 3.07
N HIS A 37 28.37 -2.37 3.22
CA HIS A 37 29.81 -2.06 3.36
C HIS A 37 30.23 -1.50 4.73
N GLY A 38 29.31 -1.38 5.69
CA GLY A 38 29.66 -0.99 7.07
C GLY A 38 30.35 0.37 7.19
N LEU A 39 30.04 1.32 6.32
CA LEU A 39 30.58 2.69 6.41
C LEU A 39 29.67 3.53 7.30
N GLU A 40 30.20 3.94 8.45
CA GLU A 40 29.54 4.85 9.39
C GLU A 40 29.26 6.22 8.72
N THR A 41 27.97 6.59 8.68
CA THR A 41 27.52 7.90 8.18
C THR A 41 27.61 8.94 9.29
N SER A 42 28.76 9.61 9.42
CA SER A 42 28.89 10.81 10.27
C SER A 42 29.77 11.88 9.62
N ALA A 43 29.36 12.43 8.46
CA ALA A 43 30.06 13.60 7.90
C ALA A 43 29.27 14.54 6.97
N TRP A 44 28.01 14.27 6.61
CA TRP A 44 27.38 14.99 5.48
C TRP A 44 26.42 16.15 5.84
N LEU A 45 26.39 16.60 7.09
CA LEU A 45 25.66 17.82 7.47
C LEU A 45 26.59 18.80 8.21
N ARG A 46 27.44 19.52 7.46
CA ARG A 46 27.89 20.85 7.87
C ARG A 46 27.80 21.85 6.71
N PRO A 47 27.36 23.09 6.95
CA PRO A 47 27.23 24.11 5.91
C PRO A 47 28.62 24.55 5.43
N ALA A 48 28.78 24.69 4.11
CA ALA A 48 30.01 25.18 3.51
C ALA A 48 30.26 26.65 3.87
N HIS A 49 31.36 26.91 4.56
CA HIS A 49 31.98 28.24 4.59
C HIS A 49 32.99 28.35 3.44
N PHE A 50 32.92 29.50 2.79
CA PHE A 50 33.70 29.97 1.65
C PHE A 50 35.10 30.38 2.12
N GLU A 51 36.19 29.78 1.62
CA GLU A 51 37.53 30.39 1.60
C GLU A 51 38.38 29.85 0.43
N ASP A 52 39.20 30.76 -0.11
CA ASP A 52 39.92 30.73 -1.38
C ASP A 52 41.28 29.99 -1.39
N HIS A 53 41.62 29.42 -2.57
CA HIS A 53 42.96 29.19 -3.15
C HIS A 53 43.94 28.14 -2.53
N PRO A 54 45.04 27.72 -3.23
CA PRO A 54 45.20 27.37 -4.65
C PRO A 54 46.01 26.05 -4.91
N PHE A 55 45.93 25.56 -6.15
CA PHE A 55 46.91 24.77 -6.95
C PHE A 55 47.95 23.85 -6.25
N HIS A 56 47.90 22.54 -6.55
CA HIS A 56 49.10 21.81 -7.00
C HIS A 56 48.80 20.56 -7.85
N LYS A 57 49.55 20.46 -8.96
CA LYS A 57 49.57 19.39 -9.98
C LYS A 57 50.10 18.06 -9.44
N ARG A 58 49.51 16.95 -9.89
CA ARG A 58 50.07 15.61 -10.25
C ARG A 58 48.86 14.79 -10.73
N GLY A 59 48.75 14.19 -11.91
CA GLY A 59 49.75 13.54 -12.76
C GLY A 59 49.42 12.05 -12.88
N PHE A 60 48.38 11.68 -13.64
CA PHE A 60 48.08 10.33 -14.14
C PHE A 60 47.33 10.56 -15.46
N GLY A 61 47.72 10.06 -16.62
CA GLY A 61 48.24 8.73 -16.95
C GLY A 61 47.36 8.25 -18.11
N ALA A 62 47.75 8.59 -19.33
CA ALA A 62 47.00 8.30 -20.54
C ALA A 62 46.95 6.78 -20.80
N PHE A 63 45.76 6.21 -20.90
CA PHE A 63 45.55 4.88 -21.49
C PHE A 63 44.81 5.03 -22.83
N ARG A 64 45.55 4.81 -23.91
CA ARG A 64 45.06 4.65 -25.28
C ARG A 64 44.35 3.30 -25.39
N LEU A 65 43.08 3.30 -25.78
CA LEU A 65 42.40 2.11 -26.28
C LEU A 65 42.92 1.79 -27.68
N PHE A 66 43.54 0.62 -27.81
CA PHE A 66 44.01 0.05 -29.07
C PHE A 66 42.82 -0.33 -29.96
N SER A 67 42.80 0.27 -31.15
CA SER A 67 42.09 -0.22 -32.32
C SER A 67 42.74 -1.50 -32.84
N VAL A 68 42.01 -2.60 -32.88
CA VAL A 68 42.36 -3.78 -33.71
C VAL A 68 41.11 -4.20 -34.47
N PHE A 69 40.95 -3.63 -35.67
CA PHE A 69 40.20 -4.26 -36.75
C PHE A 69 41.19 -4.50 -37.88
N SER A 70 41.36 -5.75 -38.27
CA SER A 70 41.91 -6.11 -39.57
C SER A 70 41.02 -7.16 -40.23
N PRO A 71 40.91 -7.16 -41.57
CA PRO A 71 39.75 -7.69 -42.28
C PRO A 71 40.04 -9.07 -42.87
N CYS A 72 39.04 -9.97 -42.88
CA CYS A 72 39.16 -11.21 -43.64
C CYS A 72 37.89 -11.59 -44.42
N ARG A 73 38.02 -11.39 -45.74
CA ARG A 73 37.54 -12.17 -46.89
C ARG A 73 36.05 -12.54 -47.05
N ARG A 74 35.52 -11.92 -48.11
CA ARG A 74 34.49 -12.39 -49.05
C ARG A 74 34.52 -13.91 -49.28
N GLN A 75 33.37 -14.57 -49.08
CA GLN A 75 32.99 -15.78 -49.78
C GLN A 75 31.67 -15.53 -50.54
N ARG A 76 31.65 -15.92 -51.82
CA ARG A 76 30.48 -15.90 -52.70
C ARG A 76 29.54 -17.06 -52.35
N PRO A 77 28.22 -16.93 -52.54
CA PRO A 77 27.36 -18.08 -52.76
C PRO A 77 27.01 -18.23 -54.25
N SER A 78 27.19 -19.44 -54.78
CA SER A 78 26.61 -19.94 -56.03
C SER A 78 25.26 -20.65 -55.76
N PRO A 79 24.41 -20.85 -56.79
CA PRO A 79 22.98 -20.60 -56.68
C PRO A 79 22.14 -21.87 -56.58
N PHE A 80 21.17 -21.99 -55.65
CA PHE A 80 20.05 -22.93 -55.84
C PHE A 80 18.79 -22.52 -55.05
N HIS A 81 17.67 -22.56 -55.79
CA HIS A 81 16.26 -22.70 -55.39
C HIS A 81 15.51 -21.48 -54.87
N LYS A 82 14.74 -20.88 -55.79
CA LYS A 82 13.60 -20.00 -55.52
C LYS A 82 12.57 -20.75 -54.67
N ILE A 83 12.35 -20.30 -53.44
CA ILE A 83 11.13 -20.59 -52.68
C ILE A 83 10.05 -19.62 -53.23
N PRO A 84 8.86 -20.09 -53.65
CA PRO A 84 7.82 -19.19 -54.14
C PRO A 84 7.32 -18.31 -52.98
N ALA A 85 7.14 -17.01 -53.27
CA ALA A 85 6.53 -16.06 -52.35
C ALA A 85 5.11 -16.51 -51.98
N PRO A 86 4.64 -16.27 -50.73
CA PRO A 86 3.25 -16.52 -50.39
C PRO A 86 2.38 -15.59 -51.23
N VAL A 87 1.46 -16.20 -51.98
CA VAL A 87 0.39 -15.49 -52.69
C VAL A 87 -0.49 -14.85 -51.62
N HIS A 88 -0.42 -13.53 -51.48
CA HIS A 88 -1.41 -12.77 -50.74
C HIS A 88 -2.72 -12.79 -51.53
N ASP A 89 -3.59 -13.74 -51.19
CA ASP A 89 -4.99 -13.69 -51.57
C ASP A 89 -5.62 -12.45 -50.91
N SER A 90 -5.85 -11.42 -51.74
CA SER A 90 -6.38 -10.12 -51.35
C SER A 90 -7.91 -10.17 -51.39
N SER A 91 -8.50 -11.15 -50.70
CA SER A 91 -9.94 -11.23 -50.54
C SER A 91 -10.38 -10.22 -49.45
N PRO A 92 -11.38 -9.35 -49.70
CA PRO A 92 -11.84 -8.40 -48.68
C PRO A 92 -12.42 -9.18 -47.50
N ILE A 93 -11.79 -9.02 -46.33
CA ILE A 93 -12.25 -9.58 -45.05
C ILE A 93 -13.75 -9.27 -44.91
N SER A 94 -14.56 -10.33 -44.83
CA SER A 94 -16.02 -10.24 -44.78
C SER A 94 -16.46 -9.35 -43.62
N PHE A 95 -17.59 -8.63 -43.76
CA PHE A 95 -18.19 -7.87 -42.66
C PHE A 95 -18.37 -8.72 -41.40
N ARG A 96 -18.65 -10.03 -41.59
CA ARG A 96 -18.75 -11.01 -40.51
C ARG A 96 -17.41 -11.25 -39.79
N ASP A 97 -16.30 -11.27 -40.51
CA ASP A 97 -14.97 -11.45 -39.96
C ASP A 97 -14.48 -10.19 -39.24
N LYS A 98 -14.86 -9.00 -39.74
CA LYS A 98 -14.64 -7.73 -39.02
C LYS A 98 -15.44 -7.67 -37.72
N ILE A 99 -16.69 -8.15 -37.72
CA ILE A 99 -17.50 -8.27 -36.49
C ILE A 99 -16.88 -9.30 -35.54
N LEU A 100 -16.42 -10.44 -36.02
CA LEU A 100 -15.77 -11.45 -35.19
C LEU A 100 -14.48 -10.92 -34.56
N VAL A 101 -13.64 -10.21 -35.31
CA VAL A 101 -12.44 -9.55 -34.78
C VAL A 101 -12.81 -8.44 -33.81
N TRP A 102 -13.87 -7.67 -34.07
CA TRP A 102 -14.35 -6.64 -33.14
C TRP A 102 -14.97 -7.24 -31.87
N LEU A 103 -15.66 -8.37 -31.95
CA LEU A 103 -16.20 -9.12 -30.81
C LEU A 103 -15.10 -9.85 -30.03
N LEU A 104 -14.08 -10.38 -30.70
CA LEU A 104 -12.85 -10.92 -30.08
C LEU A 104 -12.06 -9.82 -29.40
N TRP A 105 -11.93 -8.66 -30.04
CA TRP A 105 -11.30 -7.48 -29.45
C TRP A 105 -12.14 -6.96 -28.28
N MET A 106 -13.45 -6.81 -28.41
CA MET A 106 -14.35 -6.42 -27.31
C MET A 106 -14.32 -7.44 -26.17
N THR A 107 -14.30 -8.74 -26.45
CA THR A 107 -14.16 -9.76 -25.39
C THR A 107 -12.78 -9.75 -24.77
N GLN A 108 -11.69 -9.49 -25.51
CA GLN A 108 -10.35 -9.29 -24.94
C GLN A 108 -10.20 -7.97 -24.16
N THR A 109 -10.89 -6.92 -24.57
CA THR A 109 -10.91 -5.60 -23.92
C THR A 109 -11.83 -5.61 -22.68
N LEU A 110 -12.90 -6.42 -22.69
CA LEU A 110 -13.74 -6.72 -21.52
C LEU A 110 -13.10 -7.79 -20.60
N ASN A 111 -12.13 -8.56 -21.10
CA ASN A 111 -11.32 -9.51 -20.32
C ASN A 111 -10.10 -8.84 -19.66
N THR A 112 -9.98 -7.51 -19.71
CA THR A 112 -9.18 -6.81 -18.71
C THR A 112 -9.96 -6.86 -17.40
N SER A 113 -9.66 -7.83 -16.55
CA SER A 113 -10.28 -8.00 -15.22
C SER A 113 -10.05 -6.81 -14.28
N THR A 114 -9.16 -5.88 -14.65
CA THR A 114 -8.62 -4.79 -13.83
C THR A 114 -9.62 -3.67 -13.50
N PRO A 115 -10.43 -3.11 -14.43
CA PRO A 115 -11.43 -2.09 -14.11
C PRO A 115 -12.55 -2.66 -13.23
N LEU A 116 -12.94 -3.92 -13.49
CA LEU A 116 -13.96 -4.61 -12.69
C LEU A 116 -13.44 -4.93 -11.28
N LEU A 117 -12.18 -5.34 -11.14
CA LEU A 117 -11.56 -5.58 -9.84
C LEU A 117 -11.45 -4.29 -9.03
N ALA A 118 -10.97 -3.20 -9.63
CA ALA A 118 -10.89 -1.90 -8.96
C ALA A 118 -12.26 -1.43 -8.45
N LEU A 119 -13.31 -1.54 -9.26
CA LEU A 119 -14.68 -1.23 -8.84
C LEU A 119 -15.16 -2.14 -7.70
N LYS A 120 -14.91 -3.46 -7.77
CA LYS A 120 -15.26 -4.40 -6.70
C LYS A 120 -14.57 -4.08 -5.39
N LEU A 121 -13.30 -3.70 -5.44
CA LEU A 121 -12.50 -3.28 -4.28
C LEU A 121 -13.07 -2.01 -3.65
N MET A 122 -13.36 -1.00 -4.48
CA MET A 122 -14.01 0.25 -4.05
C MET A 122 -15.35 -0.03 -3.35
N CYS A 123 -16.23 -0.81 -3.98
CA CYS A 123 -17.53 -1.16 -3.41
C CYS A 123 -17.39 -1.93 -2.09
N CYS A 124 -16.42 -2.85 -2.00
CA CYS A 124 -16.16 -3.59 -0.76
C CYS A 124 -15.76 -2.65 0.38
N PHE A 125 -14.88 -1.67 0.11
CA PHE A 125 -14.47 -0.68 1.11
C PHE A 125 -15.60 0.29 1.48
N GLN A 126 -16.40 0.75 0.52
CA GLN A 126 -17.54 1.62 0.80
C GLN A 126 -18.58 0.93 1.69
N ASN A 127 -18.89 -0.34 1.41
CA ASN A 127 -19.76 -1.15 2.26
C ASN A 127 -19.18 -1.33 3.67
N TRP A 128 -17.85 -1.47 3.78
CA TRP A 128 -17.16 -1.53 5.06
C TRP A 128 -17.32 -0.22 5.86
N ILE A 129 -17.10 0.94 5.24
CA ILE A 129 -17.30 2.25 5.88
C ILE A 129 -18.74 2.42 6.35
N LEU A 130 -19.71 2.05 5.52
CA LEU A 130 -21.13 2.10 5.89
C LEU A 130 -21.43 1.18 7.09
N GLN A 131 -20.89 -0.04 7.09
CA GLN A 131 -21.03 -0.96 8.22
C GLN A 131 -20.41 -0.37 9.50
N GLN A 132 -19.28 0.32 9.40
CA GLN A 132 -18.67 0.98 10.57
C GLN A 132 -19.53 2.11 11.13
N HIS A 133 -20.21 2.89 10.29
CA HIS A 133 -21.18 3.89 10.75
C HIS A 133 -22.37 3.26 11.47
N GLN A 134 -22.93 2.19 10.92
CA GLN A 134 -24.07 1.48 11.50
C GLN A 134 -23.71 0.87 12.86
N ASP A 135 -22.61 0.11 12.91
CA ASP A 135 -22.11 -0.47 14.16
C ASP A 135 -21.83 0.60 15.21
N LEU A 136 -21.22 1.74 14.82
CA LEU A 136 -20.96 2.85 15.74
C LEU A 136 -22.26 3.40 16.34
N GLY A 137 -23.30 3.57 15.52
CA GLY A 137 -24.62 4.02 15.98
C GLY A 137 -25.23 3.06 17.00
N GLU A 138 -25.19 1.75 16.72
CA GLU A 138 -25.69 0.73 17.64
C GLU A 138 -24.94 0.71 18.97
N LEU A 139 -23.60 0.74 18.93
CA LEU A 139 -22.75 0.72 20.13
C LEU A 139 -22.96 1.99 20.98
N VAL A 140 -23.02 3.17 20.36
CA VAL A 140 -23.28 4.43 21.07
C VAL A 140 -24.68 4.42 21.68
N ASN A 141 -25.70 3.96 20.96
CA ASN A 141 -27.06 3.88 21.50
C ASN A 141 -27.14 2.94 22.70
N ALA A 142 -26.45 1.80 22.65
CA ALA A 142 -26.39 0.85 23.76
C ALA A 142 -25.84 1.52 25.05
N LEU A 143 -24.76 2.31 24.95
CA LEU A 143 -24.21 3.01 26.12
C LEU A 143 -25.02 4.25 26.53
N SER A 144 -25.70 4.92 25.59
CA SER A 144 -26.42 6.17 25.84
C SER A 144 -27.77 5.98 26.54
N LEU A 145 -28.41 4.82 26.31
CA LEU A 145 -29.76 4.55 26.81
C LEU A 145 -29.79 4.07 28.26
N ASN A 146 -28.68 3.56 28.81
CA ASN A 146 -28.62 3.01 30.17
C ASN A 146 -27.19 3.07 30.73
N CYS A 147 -26.96 3.82 31.82
CA CYS A 147 -25.65 3.86 32.51
C CYS A 147 -25.28 2.55 33.25
N LYS A 148 -26.09 1.48 33.11
CA LYS A 148 -25.91 0.18 33.77
C LYS A 148 -26.46 -0.96 32.89
N VAL A 149 -26.12 -0.97 31.60
CA VAL A 149 -26.48 -2.11 30.74
C VAL A 149 -25.77 -3.37 31.25
N PRO A 150 -26.49 -4.48 31.48
CA PRO A 150 -25.86 -5.75 31.83
C PRO A 150 -24.88 -6.22 30.75
N ASP A 151 -23.76 -6.80 31.19
CA ASP A 151 -22.73 -7.34 30.28
C ASP A 151 -23.30 -8.34 29.25
N ASP A 152 -24.34 -9.10 29.63
CA ASP A 152 -25.03 -10.06 28.76
C ASP A 152 -25.71 -9.41 27.55
N GLU A 153 -26.11 -8.15 27.64
CA GLU A 153 -26.69 -7.39 26.52
C GLU A 153 -25.61 -6.75 25.62
N LEU A 154 -24.42 -6.47 26.17
CA LEU A 154 -23.31 -5.84 25.44
C LEU A 154 -22.46 -6.86 24.69
N LYS A 155 -22.31 -8.07 25.25
CA LYS A 155 -21.50 -9.14 24.65
C LYS A 155 -21.90 -9.46 23.19
N PRO A 156 -23.20 -9.59 22.83
CA PRO A 156 -23.60 -9.79 21.43
C PRO A 156 -23.17 -8.66 20.49
N LEU A 157 -23.11 -7.41 20.98
CA LEU A 157 -22.66 -6.26 20.18
C LEU A 157 -21.15 -6.32 19.92
N VAL A 158 -20.36 -6.70 20.93
CA VAL A 158 -18.91 -6.92 20.79
C VAL A 158 -18.65 -8.04 19.78
N GLU A 159 -19.32 -9.18 19.93
CA GLU A 159 -19.20 -10.33 19.03
C GLU A 159 -19.61 -9.99 17.59
N LYS A 160 -20.72 -9.26 17.42
CA LYS A 160 -21.17 -8.76 16.11
C LYS A 160 -20.12 -7.87 15.46
N SER A 161 -19.55 -6.91 16.21
CA SER A 161 -18.53 -6.02 15.66
C SER A 161 -17.26 -6.79 15.26
N ILE A 162 -16.78 -7.73 16.08
CA ILE A 162 -15.65 -8.60 15.72
C ILE A 162 -15.96 -9.37 14.42
N LYS A 163 -17.15 -9.94 14.31
CA LYS A 163 -17.57 -10.70 13.13
C LYS A 163 -17.54 -9.84 11.86
N HIS A 164 -18.00 -8.59 11.93
CA HIS A 164 -17.92 -7.68 10.77
C HIS A 164 -16.46 -7.37 10.38
N PHE A 165 -15.55 -7.21 11.35
CA PHE A 165 -14.12 -7.09 11.06
C PHE A 165 -13.59 -8.35 10.36
N GLU A 166 -13.91 -9.54 10.85
CA GLU A 166 -13.52 -10.82 10.24
C GLU A 166 -14.04 -10.96 8.80
N GLU A 167 -15.31 -10.64 8.55
CA GLU A 167 -15.94 -10.69 7.23
C GLU A 167 -15.31 -9.71 6.24
N TYR A 168 -14.94 -8.51 6.69
CA TYR A 168 -14.24 -7.54 5.86
C TYR A 168 -12.83 -8.03 5.48
N HIS A 169 -12.04 -8.46 6.47
CA HIS A 169 -10.67 -8.95 6.23
C HIS A 169 -10.67 -10.26 5.43
N GLY A 170 -11.66 -11.13 5.60
CA GLY A 170 -11.84 -12.33 4.78
C GLY A 170 -12.09 -12.01 3.31
N ARG A 171 -13.01 -11.08 3.02
CA ARG A 171 -13.25 -10.60 1.65
C ARG A 171 -12.00 -9.95 1.04
N ARG A 172 -11.30 -9.15 1.85
CA ARG A 172 -10.06 -8.49 1.47
C ARG A 172 -8.98 -9.49 1.08
N ALA A 173 -8.76 -10.53 1.88
CA ALA A 173 -7.80 -11.59 1.60
C ALA A 173 -8.11 -12.36 0.30
N LEU A 174 -9.40 -12.67 0.05
CA LEU A 174 -9.82 -13.31 -1.21
C LEU A 174 -9.55 -12.42 -2.42
N MET A 175 -9.87 -11.12 -2.32
CA MET A 175 -9.64 -10.16 -3.39
C MET A 175 -8.15 -9.91 -3.65
N ALA A 176 -7.31 -9.96 -2.62
CA ALA A 176 -5.86 -9.79 -2.74
C ALA A 176 -5.18 -10.88 -3.58
N GLN A 177 -5.77 -12.07 -3.68
CA GLN A 177 -5.26 -13.13 -4.56
C GLN A 177 -5.33 -12.76 -6.04
N HIS A 178 -6.21 -11.84 -6.43
CA HIS A 178 -6.29 -11.36 -7.81
C HIS A 178 -5.25 -10.28 -8.11
N TYR A 179 -5.03 -9.34 -7.19
CA TYR A 179 -4.02 -8.30 -7.35
C TYR A 179 -3.74 -7.60 -6.01
N ALA A 180 -2.75 -8.09 -5.27
CA ALA A 180 -2.39 -7.58 -3.96
C ALA A 180 -1.89 -6.11 -3.92
N PRO A 181 -1.11 -5.60 -4.91
CA PRO A 181 -0.56 -4.25 -4.85
C PRO A 181 -1.61 -3.15 -4.61
N SER A 182 -2.83 -3.33 -5.10
CA SER A 182 -3.95 -2.40 -4.87
C SER A 182 -4.31 -2.21 -3.39
N PHE A 183 -3.97 -3.13 -2.49
CA PHE A 183 -4.24 -2.99 -1.06
C PHE A 183 -3.15 -2.25 -0.30
N PHE A 184 -1.95 -2.16 -0.86
CA PHE A 184 -0.84 -1.42 -0.27
C PHE A 184 -0.91 0.06 -0.64
N TYR A 185 -1.47 0.35 -1.82
CA TYR A 185 -1.74 1.72 -2.27
C TYR A 185 -3.16 1.81 -2.87
N PRO A 186 -4.20 1.78 -2.04
CA PRO A 186 -5.58 1.75 -2.50
C PRO A 186 -6.02 3.08 -3.11
N THR A 187 -6.65 3.01 -4.27
CA THR A 187 -7.27 4.17 -4.93
C THR A 187 -8.57 4.62 -4.27
N TRP A 188 -9.10 3.84 -3.32
CA TRP A 188 -10.33 4.12 -2.59
C TRP A 188 -10.12 4.72 -1.20
N CYS A 189 -8.87 4.82 -0.74
CA CYS A 189 -8.52 5.59 0.44
C CYS A 189 -7.85 6.90 0.04
N THR A 190 -7.91 7.89 0.92
CA THR A 190 -7.18 9.13 0.73
C THR A 190 -5.68 8.93 0.96
N SER A 191 -4.88 9.83 0.40
CA SER A 191 -3.44 9.95 0.67
C SER A 191 -3.15 10.11 2.17
N PHE A 192 -4.03 10.82 2.89
CA PHE A 192 -3.94 10.96 4.34
C PHE A 192 -4.12 9.62 5.06
N GLU A 193 -5.15 8.83 4.74
CA GLU A 193 -5.33 7.49 5.32
C GLU A 193 -4.16 6.56 4.99
N THR A 194 -3.74 6.56 3.72
CA THR A 194 -2.66 5.71 3.21
C THR A 194 -1.33 6.00 3.89
N ALA A 195 -1.09 7.24 4.30
CA ALA A 195 0.14 7.62 5.02
C ALA A 195 0.30 6.93 6.39
N PHE A 196 -0.79 6.42 6.99
CA PHE A 196 -0.75 5.69 8.26
C PHE A 196 -0.83 4.17 8.08
N PHE A 197 -0.76 3.68 6.84
CA PHE A 197 -0.76 2.25 6.58
C PHE A 197 0.59 1.64 6.93
N TRP A 198 0.53 0.46 7.52
CA TRP A 198 1.66 -0.44 7.66
C TRP A 198 1.60 -1.45 6.50
N ILE A 199 1.05 -2.65 6.72
CA ILE A 199 0.86 -3.66 5.67
C ILE A 199 -0.61 -3.58 5.19
N GLY A 200 -0.87 -2.64 4.28
CA GLY A 200 -2.17 -2.41 3.63
C GLY A 200 -3.32 -1.99 4.56
N GLY A 201 -3.01 -1.58 5.80
CA GLY A 201 -3.98 -1.17 6.81
C GLY A 201 -3.27 -0.73 8.09
N CYS A 202 -4.03 -0.48 9.16
CA CYS A 202 -3.48 0.02 10.43
C CYS A 202 -2.47 -0.98 11.04
N ARG A 203 -1.51 -0.47 11.81
CA ARG A 203 -0.61 -1.29 12.61
C ARG A 203 -1.34 -1.77 13.88
N PRO A 204 -1.42 -3.09 14.18
CA PRO A 204 -2.16 -3.59 15.35
C PRO A 204 -1.81 -2.92 16.70
N SER A 205 -0.55 -2.51 16.87
CA SER A 205 -0.04 -1.85 18.08
C SER A 205 -0.68 -0.49 18.34
N LEU A 206 -1.32 0.12 17.33
CA LEU A 206 -2.13 1.33 17.50
C LEU A 206 -3.35 1.09 18.39
N ALA A 207 -3.89 -0.12 18.45
CA ALA A 207 -5.02 -0.43 19.33
C ALA A 207 -4.65 -0.23 20.81
N PHE A 208 -3.47 -0.68 21.24
CA PHE A 208 -3.00 -0.46 22.62
C PHE A 208 -2.71 1.01 22.90
N ARG A 209 -2.10 1.72 21.94
CA ARG A 209 -1.88 3.17 22.07
C ARG A 209 -3.20 3.92 22.24
N LEU A 210 -4.24 3.50 21.51
CA LEU A 210 -5.58 4.05 21.67
C LEU A 210 -6.14 3.73 23.06
N VAL A 211 -6.02 2.48 23.54
CA VAL A 211 -6.41 2.11 24.92
C VAL A 211 -5.72 3.02 25.93
N TYR A 212 -4.40 3.12 25.92
CA TYR A 212 -3.65 3.96 26.88
C TYR A 212 -4.06 5.43 26.81
N SER A 213 -4.25 5.96 25.60
CA SER A 213 -4.67 7.35 25.40
C SER A 213 -6.08 7.60 25.95
N VAL A 214 -7.05 6.75 25.60
CA VAL A 214 -8.45 6.91 26.02
C VAL A 214 -8.56 6.76 27.53
N CYS A 215 -7.93 5.71 28.10
CA CYS A 215 -7.88 5.49 29.54
C CYS A 215 -7.33 6.72 30.27
N GLY A 216 -6.21 7.28 29.79
CA GLY A 216 -5.60 8.46 30.41
C GLY A 216 -6.49 9.71 30.34
N THR A 217 -7.11 9.96 29.18
CA THR A 217 -8.00 11.12 29.02
C THR A 217 -9.28 11.00 29.84
N GLU A 218 -9.91 9.82 29.88
CA GLU A 218 -11.15 9.60 30.62
C GLU A 218 -10.90 9.60 32.13
N LEU A 219 -9.82 8.96 32.58
CA LEU A 219 -9.39 8.99 33.97
C LEU A 219 -9.18 10.43 34.45
N SER A 220 -8.52 11.26 33.65
CA SER A 220 -8.32 12.67 33.98
C SER A 220 -9.63 13.46 34.04
N GLY A 221 -10.57 13.17 33.13
CA GLY A 221 -11.87 13.84 33.09
C GLY A 221 -12.83 13.41 34.20
N GLN A 222 -12.67 12.19 34.71
CA GLN A 222 -13.57 11.56 35.69
C GLN A 222 -12.93 11.39 37.08
N LEU A 223 -11.72 11.94 37.29
CA LEU A 223 -10.95 11.74 38.51
C LEU A 223 -11.75 12.08 39.78
N SER A 224 -12.54 13.16 39.77
CA SER A 224 -13.37 13.55 40.91
C SER A 224 -14.51 12.57 41.22
N GLU A 225 -15.09 11.95 40.18
CA GLU A 225 -16.14 10.92 40.30
C GLU A 225 -15.53 9.62 40.85
N ILE A 226 -14.39 9.21 40.29
CA ILE A 226 -13.66 8.01 40.72
C ILE A 226 -13.20 8.13 42.19
N LEU A 227 -12.70 9.29 42.62
CA LEU A 227 -12.31 9.54 44.02
C LEU A 227 -13.52 9.51 44.98
N ARG A 228 -14.74 9.75 44.49
CA ARG A 228 -15.99 9.58 45.24
C ARG A 228 -16.49 8.13 45.23
N GLY A 229 -15.78 7.23 44.55
CA GLY A 229 -16.14 5.82 44.40
C GLY A 229 -17.14 5.56 43.27
N GLU A 230 -17.46 6.57 42.44
CA GLU A 230 -18.33 6.40 41.28
C GLU A 230 -17.52 5.75 40.14
N ARG A 231 -17.95 4.55 39.74
CA ARG A 231 -17.32 3.77 38.67
C ARG A 231 -18.30 3.65 37.51
N LYS A 232 -17.88 4.05 36.31
CA LYS A 232 -18.69 4.03 35.09
C LYS A 232 -18.52 2.73 34.30
N GLY A 233 -17.52 1.93 34.61
CA GLY A 233 -17.20 0.67 33.94
C GLY A 233 -16.55 0.85 32.56
N ASN A 234 -16.22 2.09 32.17
CA ASN A 234 -15.56 2.45 30.92
C ASN A 234 -14.05 2.18 30.96
N LEU A 235 -13.32 2.64 29.94
CA LEU A 235 -11.87 2.43 29.87
C LEU A 235 -11.08 3.12 31.00
N ALA A 236 -11.62 4.16 31.64
CA ALA A 236 -11.02 4.72 32.87
C ALA A 236 -10.98 3.72 34.05
N ASP A 237 -11.83 2.69 34.03
CA ASP A 237 -11.95 1.67 35.06
C ASP A 237 -11.18 0.37 34.76
N ILE A 238 -10.22 0.40 33.82
CA ILE A 238 -9.31 -0.73 33.60
C ILE A 238 -8.53 -1.04 34.89
N SER A 239 -8.63 -2.30 35.34
CA SER A 239 -7.92 -2.78 36.53
C SER A 239 -6.41 -2.93 36.28
N ALA A 240 -5.62 -2.94 37.35
CA ALA A 240 -4.17 -3.19 37.28
C ALA A 240 -3.84 -4.54 36.61
N HIS A 241 -4.61 -5.58 36.90
CA HIS A 241 -4.45 -6.90 36.29
C HIS A 241 -4.76 -6.87 34.79
N GLN A 242 -5.85 -6.22 34.36
CA GLN A 242 -6.14 -6.05 32.94
C GLN A 242 -5.03 -5.26 32.24
N MET A 243 -4.49 -4.21 32.87
CA MET A 243 -3.38 -3.42 32.32
C MET A 243 -2.12 -4.27 32.11
N GLU A 244 -1.79 -5.16 33.05
CA GLU A 244 -0.68 -6.11 32.93
C GLU A 244 -0.89 -7.09 31.76
N MET A 245 -2.09 -7.64 31.62
CA MET A 245 -2.46 -8.51 30.49
C MET A 245 -2.38 -7.76 29.15
N ILE A 246 -2.89 -6.53 29.10
CA ILE A 246 -2.82 -5.65 27.91
C ILE A 246 -1.37 -5.36 27.54
N ASN A 247 -0.51 -5.07 28.50
CA ASN A 247 0.92 -4.83 28.25
C ASN A 247 1.62 -6.09 27.72
N THR A 248 1.31 -7.26 28.30
CA THR A 248 1.84 -8.54 27.83
C THR A 248 1.43 -8.82 26.38
N LEU A 249 0.14 -8.61 26.07
CA LEU A 249 -0.39 -8.75 24.72
C LEU A 249 0.25 -7.73 23.76
N HIS A 250 0.44 -6.48 24.19
CA HIS A 250 1.10 -5.45 23.40
C HIS A 250 2.54 -5.86 23.03
N CYS A 251 3.34 -6.33 23.98
CA CYS A 251 4.69 -6.82 23.71
C CYS A 251 4.70 -8.02 22.75
N LYS A 252 3.73 -8.94 22.87
CA LYS A 252 3.57 -10.06 21.92
C LYS A 252 3.26 -9.54 20.51
N THR A 253 2.26 -8.67 20.37
CA THR A 253 1.85 -8.12 19.08
C THR A 253 2.98 -7.35 18.40
N VAL A 254 3.78 -6.56 19.13
CA VAL A 254 4.93 -5.83 18.57
C VAL A 254 5.97 -6.79 17.98
N ARG A 255 6.27 -7.91 18.65
CA ARG A 255 7.22 -8.91 18.12
C ARG A 255 6.72 -9.52 16.80
N GLU A 256 5.44 -9.85 16.72
CA GLU A 256 4.82 -10.35 15.49
C GLU A 256 4.83 -9.30 14.37
N GLU A 257 4.58 -8.03 14.70
CA GLU A 257 4.70 -6.91 13.75
C GLU A 257 6.12 -6.75 13.22
N ASP A 258 7.14 -6.90 14.06
CA ASP A 258 8.54 -6.77 13.64
C ASP A 258 8.94 -7.92 12.70
N MET A 259 8.48 -9.15 12.99
CA MET A 259 8.66 -10.30 12.11
C MET A 259 7.98 -10.07 10.74
N MET A 260 6.75 -9.57 10.73
CA MET A 260 6.03 -9.24 9.50
C MET A 260 6.65 -8.10 8.71
N SER A 261 7.15 -7.06 9.40
CA SER A 261 7.84 -5.94 8.77
C SER A 261 9.13 -6.39 8.10
N THR A 262 9.89 -7.28 8.76
CA THR A 262 11.10 -7.89 8.21
C THR A 262 10.77 -8.72 6.97
N ARG A 263 9.74 -9.57 7.03
CA ARG A 263 9.28 -10.38 5.89
C ARG A 263 8.85 -9.51 4.70
N MET A 264 8.16 -8.40 4.95
CA MET A 264 7.78 -7.44 3.91
C MET A 264 9.00 -6.78 3.26
N ALA A 265 9.99 -6.37 4.07
CA ALA A 265 11.22 -5.77 3.56
C ALA A 265 12.01 -6.77 2.68
N SER A 266 12.17 -8.01 3.13
CA SER A 266 12.81 -9.07 2.32
C SER A 266 12.10 -9.28 0.99
N LEU A 267 10.76 -9.37 1.00
CA LEU A 267 9.99 -9.52 -0.24
C LEU A 267 10.20 -8.32 -1.19
N GLN A 268 10.26 -7.10 -0.65
CA GLN A 268 10.53 -5.89 -1.45
C GLN A 268 11.93 -5.89 -2.07
N GLU A 269 12.91 -6.53 -1.44
CA GLU A 269 14.27 -6.68 -2.00
C GLU A 269 14.33 -7.78 -3.07
N GLU A 270 13.63 -8.91 -2.87
CA GLU A 270 13.60 -10.06 -3.78
C GLU A 270 13.11 -9.72 -5.21
N ILE A 271 12.31 -8.66 -5.37
CA ILE A 271 11.88 -8.21 -6.71
C ILE A 271 13.07 -7.77 -7.58
N ALA A 272 14.20 -7.40 -6.97
CA ALA A 272 15.41 -6.98 -7.69
C ALA A 272 16.13 -8.13 -8.40
N ASP A 273 15.98 -9.36 -7.90
CA ASP A 273 16.77 -10.51 -8.37
C ASP A 273 16.33 -10.98 -9.75
N GLU A 274 15.06 -11.43 -9.88
CA GLU A 274 14.57 -12.01 -11.14
C GLU A 274 13.65 -11.04 -11.90
N PRO A 275 12.57 -10.45 -11.31
CA PRO A 275 11.63 -9.61 -12.06
C PRO A 275 12.25 -8.32 -12.63
N LEU A 276 12.93 -7.52 -11.79
CA LEU A 276 13.54 -6.26 -12.25
C LEU A 276 14.73 -6.51 -13.19
N ALA A 277 15.51 -7.57 -12.96
CA ALA A 277 16.59 -7.94 -13.87
C ALA A 277 16.06 -8.33 -15.26
N MET A 278 14.96 -9.10 -15.33
CA MET A 278 14.29 -9.41 -16.59
C MET A 278 13.77 -8.15 -17.28
N LEU A 279 13.19 -7.21 -16.54
CA LEU A 279 12.76 -5.91 -17.09
C LEU A 279 13.92 -5.12 -17.70
N ALA A 280 15.04 -5.03 -16.99
CA ALA A 280 16.20 -4.26 -17.40
C ALA A 280 16.98 -4.88 -18.57
N THR A 281 16.97 -6.21 -18.69
CA THR A 281 17.77 -6.95 -19.68
C THR A 281 16.97 -7.46 -20.88
N SER A 282 15.63 -7.33 -20.84
CA SER A 282 14.79 -7.78 -21.95
C SER A 282 15.12 -7.02 -23.25
N ALA A 283 15.31 -7.78 -24.33
CA ALA A 283 15.52 -7.24 -25.68
C ALA A 283 14.22 -6.78 -26.37
N GLY A 284 13.08 -6.96 -25.70
CA GLY A 284 11.76 -6.53 -26.18
C GLY A 284 11.57 -5.02 -26.09
N ARG A 285 10.52 -4.51 -26.73
CA ARG A 285 10.15 -3.10 -26.57
C ARG A 285 9.56 -2.87 -25.18
N VAL A 286 9.67 -1.65 -24.66
CA VAL A 286 8.96 -1.24 -23.44
C VAL A 286 7.48 -1.53 -23.59
N GLY A 287 6.91 -2.29 -22.64
CA GLY A 287 5.52 -2.74 -22.66
C GLY A 287 5.30 -4.12 -23.29
N GLU A 288 6.33 -4.76 -23.84
CA GLU A 288 6.29 -6.18 -24.24
C GLU A 288 6.77 -7.04 -23.07
N TRP A 289 5.85 -7.83 -22.50
CA TRP A 289 6.13 -8.67 -21.35
C TRP A 289 6.32 -10.12 -21.79
N SER A 290 7.48 -10.71 -21.47
CA SER A 290 7.67 -12.16 -21.65
C SER A 290 6.74 -12.92 -20.72
N LYS A 291 6.39 -14.17 -21.10
CA LYS A 291 5.56 -15.03 -20.25
C LYS A 291 6.24 -15.31 -18.91
N GLU A 292 7.56 -15.41 -18.92
CA GLU A 292 8.43 -15.61 -17.75
C GLU A 292 8.32 -14.43 -16.78
N LEU A 293 8.42 -13.20 -17.29
CA LEU A 293 8.28 -11.99 -16.49
C LEU A 293 6.88 -11.85 -15.88
N VAL A 294 5.83 -12.11 -16.67
CA VAL A 294 4.45 -12.09 -16.15
C VAL A 294 4.29 -13.09 -15.01
N ARG A 295 4.78 -14.33 -15.17
CA ARG A 295 4.74 -15.34 -14.09
C ARG A 295 5.49 -14.91 -12.83
N ALA A 296 6.68 -14.30 -12.99
CA ALA A 296 7.46 -13.83 -11.84
C ALA A 296 6.77 -12.67 -11.10
N MET A 297 6.17 -11.72 -11.84
CA MET A 297 5.38 -10.63 -11.25
C MET A 297 4.11 -11.13 -10.57
N ASP A 298 3.42 -12.10 -11.16
CA ASP A 298 2.23 -12.73 -10.56
C ASP A 298 2.60 -13.48 -9.28
N ALA A 299 3.71 -14.23 -9.26
CA ALA A 299 4.22 -14.91 -8.08
C ALA A 299 4.55 -13.91 -6.95
N HIS A 300 5.20 -12.79 -7.29
CA HIS A 300 5.49 -11.72 -6.34
C HIS A 300 4.20 -11.09 -5.78
N SER A 301 3.20 -10.84 -6.63
CA SER A 301 1.87 -10.36 -6.23
C SER A 301 1.16 -11.33 -5.27
N LEU A 302 1.27 -12.65 -5.49
CA LEU A 302 0.73 -13.66 -4.57
C LEU A 302 1.47 -13.68 -3.22
N SER A 303 2.78 -13.49 -3.20
CA SER A 303 3.55 -13.33 -1.95
C SER A 303 3.09 -12.11 -1.16
N LEU A 304 2.84 -10.97 -1.83
CA LEU A 304 2.23 -9.79 -1.21
C LEU A 304 0.84 -10.09 -0.65
N ALA A 305 0.01 -10.87 -1.37
CA ALA A 305 -1.30 -11.30 -0.89
C ALA A 305 -1.19 -12.12 0.41
N SER A 306 -0.21 -13.02 0.50
CA SER A 306 0.04 -13.81 1.72
C SER A 306 0.45 -12.92 2.90
N ILE A 307 1.39 -11.99 2.70
CA ILE A 307 1.80 -11.05 3.76
C ILE A 307 0.61 -10.21 4.23
N LEU A 308 -0.23 -9.74 3.30
CA LEU A 308 -1.43 -8.99 3.61
C LEU A 308 -2.39 -9.81 4.48
N ALA A 309 -2.67 -11.05 4.10
CA ALA A 309 -3.56 -11.95 4.81
C ALA A 309 -3.05 -12.27 6.22
N ASP A 310 -1.74 -12.45 6.39
CA ASP A 310 -1.14 -12.72 7.70
C ASP A 310 -1.16 -11.48 8.60
N ALA A 311 -0.90 -10.29 8.05
CA ALA A 311 -1.07 -9.03 8.78
C ALA A 311 -2.53 -8.79 9.20
N ASP A 312 -3.48 -9.17 8.36
CA ASP A 312 -4.92 -9.10 8.65
C ASP A 312 -5.32 -10.06 9.76
N LYS A 313 -4.80 -11.29 9.76
CA LYS A 313 -4.99 -12.23 10.86
C LYS A 313 -4.46 -11.66 12.18
N LEU A 314 -3.29 -11.01 12.17
CA LEU A 314 -2.71 -10.39 13.37
C LEU A 314 -3.58 -9.24 13.90
N ARG A 315 -4.18 -8.42 13.01
CA ARG A 315 -5.14 -7.37 13.41
C ARG A 315 -6.35 -7.95 14.11
N ILE A 316 -6.95 -8.98 13.51
CA ILE A 316 -8.15 -9.64 14.05
C ILE A 316 -7.84 -10.36 15.37
N SER A 317 -6.74 -11.12 15.44
CA SER A 317 -6.37 -11.83 16.67
C SER A 317 -6.08 -10.85 17.80
N THR A 318 -5.37 -9.75 17.52
CA THR A 318 -5.10 -8.69 18.50
C THR A 318 -6.39 -8.08 19.04
N LEU A 319 -7.37 -7.78 18.16
CA LEU A 319 -8.67 -7.26 18.59
C LEU A 319 -9.42 -8.26 19.47
N LYS A 320 -9.45 -9.54 19.08
CA LYS A 320 -10.13 -10.61 19.84
C LYS A 320 -9.48 -10.85 21.20
N GLU A 321 -8.15 -10.90 21.26
CA GLU A 321 -7.40 -11.04 22.51
C GLU A 321 -7.62 -9.82 23.42
N LEU A 322 -7.69 -8.60 22.88
CA LEU A 322 -8.08 -7.40 23.65
C LEU A 322 -9.51 -7.52 24.20
N MET A 323 -10.48 -7.91 23.38
CA MET A 323 -11.87 -8.09 23.84
C MET A 323 -12.02 -9.21 24.87
N ALA A 324 -11.10 -10.17 24.92
CA ALA A 324 -11.09 -11.23 25.93
C ALA A 324 -10.52 -10.76 27.29
N ILE A 325 -9.72 -9.68 27.30
CA ILE A 325 -9.18 -9.08 28.54
C ILE A 325 -10.18 -8.08 29.15
N LEU A 326 -10.87 -7.33 28.30
CA LEU A 326 -11.81 -6.28 28.70
C LEU A 326 -13.16 -6.86 29.14
N THR A 327 -13.87 -6.13 30.01
CA THR A 327 -15.30 -6.41 30.23
C THR A 327 -16.09 -6.04 28.97
N PRO A 328 -17.29 -6.61 28.75
CA PRO A 328 -18.15 -6.23 27.61
C PRO A 328 -18.38 -4.73 27.51
N PHE A 329 -18.61 -4.03 28.63
CA PHE A 329 -18.73 -2.57 28.65
C PHE A 329 -17.47 -1.86 28.13
N GLN A 330 -16.29 -2.19 28.67
CA GLN A 330 -15.00 -1.66 28.20
C GLN A 330 -14.74 -2.00 26.73
N GLY A 331 -15.15 -3.20 26.29
CA GLY A 331 -15.05 -3.64 24.91
C GLY A 331 -15.88 -2.78 23.96
N VAL A 332 -17.14 -2.50 24.31
CA VAL A 332 -18.01 -1.59 23.56
C VAL A 332 -17.40 -0.18 23.49
N ASP A 333 -16.89 0.32 24.61
CA ASP A 333 -16.26 1.65 24.68
C ASP A 333 -14.99 1.76 23.80
N LEU A 334 -14.14 0.72 23.82
CA LEU A 334 -12.99 0.62 22.91
C LEU A 334 -13.41 0.54 21.45
N LEU A 335 -14.44 -0.26 21.12
CA LEU A 335 -14.94 -0.39 19.75
C LEU A 335 -15.52 0.94 19.23
N ILE A 336 -16.22 1.70 20.07
CA ILE A 336 -16.67 3.06 19.75
C ILE A 336 -15.47 3.94 19.42
N SER A 337 -14.43 3.91 20.26
CA SER A 337 -13.21 4.70 20.06
C SER A 337 -12.48 4.33 18.75
N ILE A 338 -12.34 3.04 18.46
CA ILE A 338 -11.74 2.54 17.21
C ILE A 338 -12.54 3.01 15.99
N LYS A 339 -13.87 2.85 16.00
CA LYS A 339 -14.73 3.24 14.88
C LYS A 339 -14.74 4.75 14.68
N LYS A 340 -14.86 5.53 15.76
CA LYS A 340 -14.77 7.01 15.70
C LYS A 340 -13.45 7.46 15.09
N LEU A 341 -12.33 6.88 15.52
CA LEU A 341 -11.01 7.22 14.97
C LEU A 341 -10.95 6.94 13.47
N HIS A 342 -11.30 5.73 13.04
CA HIS A 342 -11.26 5.34 11.63
C HIS A 342 -12.14 6.23 10.75
N LEU A 343 -13.41 6.43 11.15
CA LEU A 343 -14.35 7.27 10.40
C LEU A 343 -13.91 8.74 10.36
N SER A 344 -13.35 9.25 11.47
CA SER A 344 -12.83 10.63 11.51
C SER A 344 -11.64 10.82 10.58
N MET A 345 -10.71 9.86 10.55
CA MET A 345 -9.57 9.89 9.61
C MET A 345 -10.05 9.86 8.16
N HIS A 346 -11.05 9.02 7.86
CA HIS A 346 -11.64 8.91 6.52
C HIS A 346 -12.27 10.23 6.06
N GLU A 347 -13.13 10.83 6.89
CA GLU A 347 -13.80 12.09 6.55
C GLU A 347 -12.85 13.30 6.52
N TRP A 348 -11.86 13.32 7.42
CA TRP A 348 -10.79 14.32 7.38
C TRP A 348 -10.00 14.26 6.08
N GLY A 349 -9.55 13.07 5.68
CA GLY A 349 -8.82 12.86 4.43
C GLY A 349 -9.61 13.35 3.21
N LYS A 350 -10.88 12.95 3.10
CA LYS A 350 -11.77 13.37 2.01
C LYS A 350 -11.95 14.89 1.96
N THR A 351 -12.14 15.51 3.12
CA THR A 351 -12.27 16.97 3.24
C THR A 351 -11.01 17.69 2.74
N LYS A 352 -9.83 17.21 3.11
CA LYS A 352 -8.55 17.82 2.71
C LYS A 352 -8.25 17.65 1.23
N GLU A 353 -8.49 16.48 0.66
CA GLU A 353 -8.29 16.28 -0.78
C GLU A 353 -9.26 17.12 -1.62
N LEU A 354 -10.50 17.30 -1.17
CA LEU A 354 -11.46 18.18 -1.83
C LEU A 354 -10.99 19.64 -1.80
N GLN A 355 -10.40 20.10 -0.69
CA GLN A 355 -9.83 21.45 -0.58
C GLN A 355 -8.67 21.66 -1.56
N LEU A 356 -7.79 20.66 -1.73
CA LEU A 356 -6.65 20.72 -2.67
C LEU A 356 -7.06 20.72 -4.14
N ARG A 357 -8.22 20.14 -4.47
CA ARG A 357 -8.75 20.10 -5.85
C ARG A 357 -9.48 21.39 -6.26
N LYS A 358 -9.82 22.27 -5.32
CA LYS A 358 -10.43 23.56 -5.66
C LYS A 358 -9.35 24.45 -6.30
N PRO A 359 -9.55 24.98 -7.52
CA PRO A 359 -8.62 25.92 -8.10
C PRO A 359 -8.49 27.14 -7.18
N ALA A 360 -7.27 27.68 -7.05
CA ALA A 360 -7.07 28.94 -6.35
C ALA A 360 -8.00 29.99 -6.96
N ALA A 361 -8.72 30.74 -6.11
CA ALA A 361 -9.56 31.82 -6.58
C ALA A 361 -8.69 32.81 -7.39
N PRO A 362 -9.20 33.31 -8.54
CA PRO A 362 -8.43 34.15 -9.46
C PRO A 362 -7.96 35.47 -8.84
#